data_AF-A0A961H215-F1
#
_entry.id   AF-A0A961H215-F1
#
_cell.length_a   1.000
_cell.length_b   1.000
_cell.length_c   1.000
_cell.angle_alpha   90.00
_cell.angle_beta   90.00
_cell.angle_gamma   90.00
#
_symmetry.space_group_name_H-M   'P 1'
#
loop_
_entity.id
_entity.type
_entity.pdbx_description
1 polymer ?
#
loop_
_entity_poly.entity_id
_entity_poly.type
_entity_poly.pdbx_seq_one_letter_code
_entity_poly.pdbx_strand_id
1 'polypeptide(L)'
;MNRLLASAILASLTTVSHALDYSGIDSAKYLGPVLIEATVTSEKYFTEGPAMDAQGNVFFTNTGEILKFIPKTKALEVFRKPSTANGSCFDAQGRFMNCEAGDGTNGRVTRTDLQTGKIEVLCDSFGGFPLGGPNDLTIDSKGRIYFTSRLANTDPVKGNVNAVYRIDPDGKTSRILAAPETDMPNGLAVSPDEKTFYLIEADGREGRSRNIRAYDLQPDGSVTNMRVLINLYPGRSGDGMELDEQGNLYVAAGLHKPRGTSETLDTRPGLHVFSPQGKLLAFVETPEDTVTNCAFGGDDLRTLYITCGKHLLSVRTTIPGQPRYRVGTMKK
;
A
#
# COMPACT_ATOMS: atom_id res chain seq x y z
N MET A 1 -3.95 31.23 40.55
CA MET A 1 -4.91 30.16 40.87
C MET A 1 -5.89 30.04 39.71
N ASN A 2 -6.17 28.80 39.31
CA ASN A 2 -7.17 28.30 38.34
C ASN A 2 -6.56 27.56 37.15
N ARG A 3 -6.22 26.29 37.43
CA ARG A 3 -6.08 25.23 36.44
C ARG A 3 -7.48 24.72 36.09
N LEU A 4 -7.94 24.95 34.86
CA LEU A 4 -9.04 24.19 34.28
C LEU A 4 -8.45 22.90 33.69
N LEU A 5 -8.55 21.82 34.45
CA LEU A 5 -8.32 20.45 33.99
C LEU A 5 -9.53 20.06 33.12
N ALA A 6 -9.34 20.05 31.81
CA ALA A 6 -10.26 19.36 30.92
C ALA A 6 -9.94 17.86 30.98
N SER A 7 -10.72 17.13 31.77
CA SER A 7 -10.73 15.66 31.73
C SER A 7 -11.29 15.22 30.38
N ALA A 8 -10.41 14.75 29.50
CA ALA A 8 -10.80 14.02 28.31
C ALA A 8 -11.42 12.68 28.77
N ILE A 9 -12.73 12.54 28.59
CA ILE A 9 -13.43 11.28 28.72
C ILE A 9 -12.91 10.39 27.58
N LEU A 10 -12.06 9.41 27.91
CA LEU A 10 -11.82 8.28 27.02
C LEU A 10 -13.16 7.54 26.89
N ALA A 11 -13.90 7.82 25.82
CA ALA A 11 -14.94 6.91 25.37
C ALA A 11 -14.22 5.62 24.95
N SER A 12 -14.29 4.60 25.80
CA SER A 12 -13.91 3.24 25.44
C SER A 12 -14.88 2.76 24.38
N LEU A 13 -14.58 3.02 23.11
CA LEU A 13 -15.15 2.27 22.01
C LEU A 13 -14.66 0.84 22.18
N THR A 14 -15.50 -0.02 22.75
CA THR A 14 -15.35 -1.46 22.66
C THR A 14 -15.40 -1.81 21.18
N THR A 15 -14.25 -1.79 20.51
CA THR A 15 -14.11 -2.39 19.19
C THR A 15 -14.28 -3.88 19.39
N VAL A 16 -15.45 -4.39 19.06
CA VAL A 16 -15.65 -5.82 18.91
C VAL A 16 -14.69 -6.25 17.79
N SER A 17 -13.58 -6.88 18.17
CA SER A 17 -12.75 -7.64 17.24
C SER A 17 -13.66 -8.69 16.63
N HIS A 18 -13.99 -8.52 15.35
CA HIS A 18 -14.64 -9.56 14.60
C HIS A 18 -13.52 -10.31 13.92
N ALA A 19 -13.18 -11.49 14.44
CA ALA A 19 -12.40 -12.44 13.67
C ALA A 19 -13.03 -12.57 12.28
N LEU A 20 -12.22 -12.49 11.23
CA LEU A 20 -12.71 -12.59 9.87
C LEU A 20 -13.45 -13.91 9.71
N ASP A 21 -14.71 -13.85 9.26
CA ASP A 21 -15.50 -15.03 8.96
C ASP A 21 -15.21 -15.49 7.53
N TYR A 22 -14.43 -16.57 7.42
CA TYR A 22 -14.12 -17.22 6.15
C TYR A 22 -15.17 -18.28 5.76
N SER A 23 -16.16 -18.54 6.60
CA SER A 23 -17.16 -19.57 6.31
C SER A 23 -18.10 -19.12 5.18
N GLY A 24 -18.39 -20.02 4.25
CA GLY A 24 -19.36 -19.77 3.18
C GLY A 24 -18.96 -18.72 2.14
N ILE A 25 -17.71 -18.20 2.15
CA ILE A 25 -17.22 -17.34 1.06
C ILE A 25 -17.00 -18.16 -0.20
N ASP A 26 -17.52 -17.67 -1.32
CA ASP A 26 -17.36 -18.28 -2.64
C ASP A 26 -16.24 -17.56 -3.39
N SER A 27 -14.98 -17.85 -3.01
CA SER A 27 -13.82 -17.15 -3.56
C SER A 27 -13.72 -17.27 -5.08
N ALA A 28 -14.22 -18.37 -5.68
CA ALA A 28 -14.18 -18.60 -7.12
C ALA A 28 -15.00 -17.56 -7.92
N LYS A 29 -15.93 -16.84 -7.28
CA LYS A 29 -16.63 -15.69 -7.89
C LYS A 29 -15.73 -14.48 -8.12
N TYR A 30 -14.59 -14.39 -7.43
CA TYR A 30 -13.72 -13.22 -7.43
C TYR A 30 -12.29 -13.54 -7.88
N LEU A 31 -11.78 -14.71 -7.50
CA LEU A 31 -10.37 -15.08 -7.59
C LEU A 31 -10.20 -16.44 -8.26
N GLY A 32 -9.23 -16.52 -9.18
CA GLY A 32 -8.68 -17.76 -9.71
C GLY A 32 -7.60 -18.37 -8.79
N PRO A 33 -6.92 -19.44 -9.24
CA PRO A 33 -5.83 -20.03 -8.49
C PRO A 33 -4.62 -19.10 -8.40
N VAL A 34 -3.83 -19.26 -7.32
CA VAL A 34 -2.53 -18.59 -7.16
C VAL A 34 -1.48 -19.28 -8.02
N LEU A 35 -0.74 -18.50 -8.79
CA LEU A 35 0.39 -18.95 -9.59
C LEU A 35 1.67 -18.30 -9.07
N ILE A 36 2.78 -19.05 -9.05
CA ILE A 36 4.11 -18.48 -8.83
C ILE A 36 4.65 -18.05 -10.19
N GLU A 37 4.81 -16.74 -10.39
CA GLU A 37 5.29 -16.16 -11.64
C GLU A 37 6.81 -16.07 -11.68
N ALA A 38 7.42 -15.70 -10.57
CA ALA A 38 8.86 -15.60 -10.43
C ALA A 38 9.30 -15.89 -8.99
N THR A 39 10.56 -16.31 -8.83
CA THR A 39 11.19 -16.54 -7.52
C THR A 39 12.52 -15.80 -7.47
N VAL A 40 12.68 -14.93 -6.49
CA VAL A 40 13.92 -14.21 -6.21
C VAL A 40 14.92 -15.17 -5.58
N THR A 41 16.12 -15.23 -6.17
CA THR A 41 17.23 -16.05 -5.68
C THR A 41 18.28 -15.15 -5.02
N SER A 42 17.99 -14.66 -3.82
CA SER A 42 18.92 -13.86 -3.00
C SER A 42 19.00 -14.43 -1.57
N GLU A 43 20.11 -14.19 -0.87
CA GLU A 43 20.28 -14.64 0.53
C GLU A 43 19.28 -13.98 1.49
N LYS A 44 18.95 -12.72 1.22
CA LYS A 44 17.92 -11.95 1.91
C LYS A 44 16.90 -11.47 0.91
N TYR A 45 15.63 -11.55 1.27
CA TYR A 45 14.53 -11.12 0.43
C TYR A 45 13.45 -10.44 1.27
N PHE A 46 12.84 -9.44 0.66
CA PHE A 46 11.61 -8.82 1.12
C PHE A 46 11.00 -8.14 -0.10
N THR A 47 10.09 -8.85 -0.78
CA THR A 47 9.48 -8.33 -2.00
C THR A 47 8.34 -7.38 -1.67
N GLU A 48 8.20 -6.29 -2.42
CA GLU A 48 7.24 -5.21 -2.14
C GLU A 48 6.86 -4.43 -3.41
N GLY A 49 5.88 -3.54 -3.29
CA GLY A 49 5.55 -2.50 -4.26
C GLY A 49 5.47 -2.95 -5.72
N PRO A 50 4.71 -3.99 -6.08
CA PRO A 50 4.51 -4.37 -7.46
C PRO A 50 3.81 -3.25 -8.23
N ALA A 51 4.20 -3.01 -9.48
CA ALA A 51 3.59 -2.03 -10.36
C ALA A 51 3.81 -2.45 -11.82
N MET A 52 2.77 -2.35 -12.66
CA MET A 52 2.87 -2.72 -14.07
C MET A 52 3.01 -1.50 -14.98
N ASP A 53 3.94 -1.57 -15.94
CA ASP A 53 4.06 -0.58 -17.00
C ASP A 53 3.04 -0.79 -18.13
N ALA A 54 2.96 0.17 -19.05
CA ALA A 54 2.06 0.09 -20.20
C ALA A 54 2.42 -1.00 -21.23
N GLN A 55 3.59 -1.63 -21.12
CA GLN A 55 4.01 -2.75 -21.97
C GLN A 55 3.68 -4.12 -21.33
N GLY A 56 3.11 -4.13 -20.13
CA GLY A 56 2.77 -5.33 -19.39
C GLY A 56 3.93 -5.90 -18.58
N ASN A 57 5.05 -5.19 -18.42
CA ASN A 57 6.13 -5.61 -17.53
C ASN A 57 5.79 -5.24 -16.09
N VAL A 58 6.11 -6.13 -15.16
CA VAL A 58 5.83 -5.94 -13.73
C VAL A 58 7.12 -5.60 -13.02
N PHE A 59 7.17 -4.43 -12.41
CA PHE A 59 8.27 -3.98 -11.56
C PHE A 59 7.88 -4.26 -10.11
N PHE A 60 8.83 -4.68 -9.29
CA PHE A 60 8.62 -4.85 -7.85
C PHE A 60 9.94 -4.73 -7.12
N THR A 61 9.90 -4.33 -5.86
CA THR A 61 11.09 -4.10 -5.06
C THR A 61 11.53 -5.38 -4.37
N ASN A 62 12.83 -5.48 -4.09
CA ASN A 62 13.45 -6.47 -3.23
C ASN A 62 14.52 -5.76 -2.39
N THR A 63 15.05 -6.42 -1.36
CA THR A 63 16.12 -5.86 -0.52
C THR A 63 17.31 -5.36 -1.37
N GLY A 64 17.45 -4.04 -1.48
CA GLY A 64 18.56 -3.37 -2.18
C GLY A 64 18.39 -3.21 -3.69
N GLU A 65 17.28 -3.62 -4.30
CA GLU A 65 17.10 -3.59 -5.76
C GLU A 65 15.63 -3.46 -6.18
N ILE A 66 15.42 -3.05 -7.44
CA ILE A 66 14.13 -3.15 -8.12
C ILE A 66 14.28 -4.20 -9.21
N LEU A 67 13.34 -5.14 -9.24
CA LEU A 67 13.25 -6.21 -10.22
C LEU A 67 12.19 -5.89 -11.27
N LYS A 68 12.36 -6.46 -12.46
CA LYS A 68 11.41 -6.40 -13.57
C LYS A 68 11.12 -7.82 -14.04
N PHE A 69 9.86 -8.20 -13.98
CA PHE A 69 9.33 -9.43 -14.53
C PHE A 69 8.64 -9.16 -15.87
N ILE A 70 8.94 -9.99 -16.87
CA ILE A 70 8.37 -9.91 -18.22
C ILE A 70 7.44 -11.12 -18.42
N PRO A 71 6.10 -10.96 -18.28
CA PRO A 71 5.17 -12.09 -18.30
C PRO A 71 5.23 -12.95 -19.58
N LYS A 72 5.53 -12.33 -20.72
CA LYS A 72 5.59 -12.99 -22.04
C LYS A 72 6.72 -14.01 -22.13
N THR A 73 7.86 -13.72 -21.53
CA THR A 73 9.07 -14.57 -21.59
C THR A 73 9.36 -15.27 -20.27
N LYS A 74 8.62 -14.91 -19.20
CA LYS A 74 8.89 -15.30 -17.80
C LYS A 74 10.29 -14.89 -17.32
N ALA A 75 10.92 -13.91 -17.97
CA ALA A 75 12.20 -13.38 -17.55
C ALA A 75 12.05 -12.53 -16.29
N LEU A 76 12.96 -12.72 -15.34
CA LEU A 76 13.13 -11.88 -14.15
C LEU A 76 14.50 -11.20 -14.23
N GLU A 77 14.51 -9.87 -14.27
CA GLU A 77 15.70 -9.06 -14.48
C GLU A 77 15.88 -8.05 -13.35
N VAL A 78 17.12 -7.64 -13.10
CA VAL A 78 17.39 -6.49 -12.22
C VAL A 78 17.18 -5.21 -13.03
N PHE A 79 16.22 -4.40 -12.62
CA PHE A 79 15.98 -3.09 -13.23
C PHE A 79 16.86 -2.00 -12.64
N ARG A 80 17.03 -1.99 -11.31
CA ARG A 80 17.87 -1.00 -10.62
C ARG A 80 18.54 -1.60 -9.39
N LYS A 81 19.85 -1.36 -9.25
CA LYS A 81 20.63 -1.68 -8.06
C LYS A 81 21.80 -0.70 -7.94
N PRO A 82 22.06 -0.09 -6.76
CA PRO A 82 21.30 -0.22 -5.51
C PRO A 82 19.94 0.53 -5.57
N SER A 83 19.02 0.15 -4.70
CA SER A 83 17.75 0.84 -4.50
C SER A 83 17.27 0.68 -3.06
N THR A 84 16.62 1.72 -2.53
CA THR A 84 15.89 1.68 -1.24
C THR A 84 14.37 1.83 -1.44
N ALA A 85 13.92 1.63 -2.68
CA ALA A 85 12.50 1.65 -3.03
C ALA A 85 11.71 0.59 -2.26
N ASN A 86 10.48 0.92 -1.92
CA ASN A 86 9.53 0.08 -1.22
C ASN A 86 8.23 0.01 -2.05
N GLY A 87 7.15 0.70 -1.65
CA GLY A 87 5.96 0.86 -2.47
C GLY A 87 6.22 1.65 -3.75
N SER A 88 5.62 1.21 -4.84
CA SER A 88 5.82 1.78 -6.16
C SER A 88 4.51 1.84 -6.94
N CYS A 89 4.40 2.82 -7.80
CA CYS A 89 3.32 2.87 -8.78
C CYS A 89 3.80 3.54 -10.05
N PHE A 90 2.86 3.81 -10.93
CA PHE A 90 3.11 4.15 -12.30
C PHE A 90 2.09 5.24 -12.63
N ASP A 91 2.57 6.46 -12.90
CA ASP A 91 1.70 7.63 -13.09
C ASP A 91 1.09 7.63 -14.49
N ALA A 92 0.04 8.43 -14.74
CA ALA A 92 -0.66 8.43 -16.03
C ALA A 92 0.21 8.71 -17.28
N GLN A 93 1.45 9.19 -17.13
CA GLN A 93 2.40 9.43 -18.22
C GLN A 93 3.37 8.27 -18.45
N GLY A 94 3.27 7.19 -17.68
CA GLY A 94 4.14 6.02 -17.80
C GLY A 94 5.44 6.16 -17.01
N ARG A 95 5.51 7.12 -16.08
CA ARG A 95 6.70 7.34 -15.27
C ARG A 95 6.61 6.52 -13.99
N PHE A 96 7.73 5.94 -13.61
CA PHE A 96 7.81 4.99 -12.51
C PHE A 96 8.06 5.71 -11.18
N MET A 97 7.09 5.65 -10.29
CA MET A 97 7.03 6.36 -9.02
C MET A 97 7.45 5.43 -7.89
N ASN A 98 8.32 5.90 -6.99
CA ASN A 98 8.85 5.09 -5.90
C ASN A 98 8.82 5.86 -4.58
N CYS A 99 8.38 5.17 -3.52
CA CYS A 99 8.70 5.52 -2.15
C CYS A 99 10.07 4.91 -1.81
N GLU A 100 11.09 5.72 -1.59
CA GLU A 100 12.44 5.27 -1.23
C GLU A 100 12.68 5.52 0.27
N ALA A 101 12.84 4.44 1.05
CA ALA A 101 12.89 4.49 2.50
C ALA A 101 14.21 5.04 3.07
N GLY A 102 15.22 5.26 2.24
CA GLY A 102 16.49 5.91 2.62
C GLY A 102 17.55 4.99 3.26
N ASP A 103 17.18 3.83 3.81
CA ASP A 103 18.10 2.81 4.41
C ASP A 103 19.26 3.43 5.23
N GLY A 104 18.92 4.14 6.32
CA GLY A 104 19.90 4.85 7.16
C GLY A 104 20.24 6.27 6.70
N THR A 105 19.70 6.70 5.55
CA THR A 105 19.70 8.09 5.07
C THR A 105 18.27 8.65 5.01
N ASN A 106 18.13 9.89 4.54
CA ASN A 106 16.82 10.53 4.36
C ASN A 106 16.02 9.80 3.27
N GLY A 107 14.76 9.48 3.56
CA GLY A 107 13.88 8.93 2.54
C GLY A 107 13.39 9.99 1.56
N ARG A 108 12.84 9.53 0.44
CA ARG A 108 12.37 10.41 -0.64
C ARG A 108 11.29 9.74 -1.48
N VAL A 109 10.47 10.55 -2.13
CA VAL A 109 9.59 10.12 -3.22
C VAL A 109 10.23 10.52 -4.53
N THR A 110 10.39 9.56 -5.44
CA THR A 110 11.05 9.79 -6.73
C THR A 110 10.18 9.39 -7.91
N ARG A 111 10.49 9.98 -9.06
CA ARG A 111 9.89 9.70 -10.34
C ARG A 111 10.98 9.37 -11.36
N THR A 112 10.85 8.23 -12.02
CA THR A 112 11.80 7.76 -13.03
C THR A 112 11.14 7.83 -14.40
N ASP A 113 11.78 8.54 -15.32
CA ASP A 113 11.47 8.45 -16.74
C ASP A 113 12.08 7.16 -17.31
N LEU A 114 11.25 6.23 -17.78
CA LEU A 114 11.72 4.92 -18.26
C LEU A 114 12.47 4.98 -19.59
N GLN A 115 12.32 6.05 -20.38
CA GLN A 115 13.01 6.20 -21.66
C GLN A 115 14.44 6.70 -21.48
N THR A 116 14.62 7.63 -20.54
CA THR A 116 15.91 8.29 -20.29
C THR A 116 16.65 7.71 -19.09
N GLY A 117 15.96 7.01 -18.19
CA GLY A 117 16.47 6.57 -16.90
C GLY A 117 16.63 7.69 -15.87
N LYS A 118 16.26 8.94 -16.21
CA LYS A 118 16.40 10.09 -15.32
C LYS A 118 15.50 9.92 -14.09
N ILE A 119 16.10 10.10 -12.91
CA ILE A 119 15.40 10.10 -11.63
C ILE A 119 15.24 11.56 -11.17
N GLU A 120 14.00 11.94 -10.87
CA GLU A 120 13.62 13.21 -10.27
C GLU A 120 13.18 12.98 -8.83
N VAL A 121 13.68 13.80 -7.91
CA VAL A 121 13.22 13.81 -6.51
C VAL A 121 12.03 14.75 -6.41
N LEU A 122 10.88 14.22 -5.99
CA LEU A 122 9.65 15.00 -5.84
C LEU A 122 9.49 15.54 -4.42
N CYS A 123 9.95 14.80 -3.42
CA CYS A 123 9.94 15.23 -2.03
C CYS A 123 10.96 14.41 -1.23
N ASP A 124 11.81 15.08 -0.47
CA ASP A 124 12.79 14.48 0.47
C ASP A 124 12.75 15.14 1.86
N SER A 125 11.90 16.15 2.03
CA SER A 125 11.75 16.92 3.25
C SER A 125 10.36 17.56 3.36
N PHE A 126 9.94 17.84 4.59
CA PHE A 126 8.71 18.56 4.91
C PHE A 126 8.92 19.41 6.17
N GLY A 127 8.44 20.66 6.15
CA GLY A 127 8.49 21.54 7.32
C GLY A 127 9.91 21.82 7.85
N GLY A 128 10.93 21.77 6.99
CA GLY A 128 12.34 21.95 7.38
C GLY A 128 13.02 20.69 7.94
N PHE A 129 12.32 19.57 8.01
CA PHE A 129 12.87 18.28 8.44
C PHE A 129 12.95 17.29 7.27
N PRO A 130 13.96 16.42 7.23
CA PRO A 130 13.99 15.32 6.27
C PRO A 130 12.76 14.43 6.37
N LEU A 131 12.34 13.85 5.25
CA LEU A 131 11.35 12.77 5.28
C LEU A 131 11.91 11.56 6.04
N GLY A 132 10.99 10.78 6.60
CA GLY A 132 11.28 9.49 7.21
C GLY A 132 11.58 8.42 6.18
N GLY A 133 11.02 7.22 6.39
CA GLY A 133 10.93 6.23 5.33
C GLY A 133 9.55 6.31 4.66
N PRO A 134 9.40 6.97 3.49
CA PRO A 134 8.28 6.73 2.60
C PRO A 134 8.06 5.23 2.40
N ASN A 135 6.82 4.77 2.49
CA ASN A 135 6.50 3.36 2.55
C ASN A 135 5.67 2.90 1.36
N ASP A 136 4.49 3.47 1.13
CA ASP A 136 3.67 3.19 -0.06
C ASP A 136 3.04 4.46 -0.64
N LEU A 137 2.52 4.40 -1.87
CA LEU A 137 1.89 5.53 -2.54
C LEU A 137 0.73 5.16 -3.49
N THR A 138 -0.17 6.12 -3.70
CA THR A 138 -1.23 6.07 -4.71
C THR A 138 -1.35 7.41 -5.41
N ILE A 139 -2.03 7.42 -6.56
CA ILE A 139 -2.28 8.62 -7.34
C ILE A 139 -3.77 8.68 -7.66
N ASP A 140 -4.37 9.85 -7.44
CA ASP A 140 -5.76 10.07 -7.79
C ASP A 140 -5.95 10.60 -9.23
N SER A 141 -7.20 10.70 -9.67
CA SER A 141 -7.54 11.16 -11.02
C SER A 141 -7.07 12.58 -11.36
N LYS A 142 -6.74 13.40 -10.35
CA LYS A 142 -6.22 14.76 -10.52
C LYS A 142 -4.69 14.81 -10.57
N GLY A 143 -4.03 13.66 -10.48
CA GLY A 143 -2.57 13.56 -10.47
C GLY A 143 -1.93 13.93 -9.14
N ARG A 144 -2.72 13.97 -8.05
CA ARG A 144 -2.17 14.18 -6.69
C ARG A 144 -1.57 12.86 -6.22
N ILE A 145 -0.34 12.90 -5.73
CA ILE A 145 0.38 11.75 -5.23
C ILE A 145 0.22 11.71 -3.71
N TYR A 146 -0.38 10.66 -3.18
CA TYR A 146 -0.46 10.44 -1.73
C TYR A 146 0.55 9.39 -1.35
N PHE A 147 1.28 9.60 -0.26
CA PHE A 147 2.25 8.63 0.23
C PHE A 147 2.28 8.55 1.75
N THR A 148 2.50 7.35 2.27
CA THR A 148 2.73 7.10 3.69
C THR A 148 4.21 7.28 4.01
N SER A 149 4.52 7.78 5.20
CA SER A 149 5.88 7.85 5.72
C SER A 149 5.92 7.40 7.17
N ARG A 150 6.94 6.60 7.50
CA ARG A 150 7.12 6.00 8.82
C ARG A 150 8.36 6.54 9.52
N LEU A 151 8.24 6.89 10.80
CA LEU A 151 9.34 7.33 11.66
C LEU A 151 9.15 6.84 13.09
N ALA A 152 10.27 6.64 13.79
CA ALA A 152 10.28 6.44 15.24
C ALA A 152 9.97 7.73 16.01
N ASN A 153 10.20 8.90 15.42
CA ASN A 153 9.87 10.18 16.03
C ASN A 153 8.35 10.32 16.19
N THR A 154 7.92 10.71 17.38
CA THR A 154 6.52 10.91 17.75
C THR A 154 6.17 12.38 18.02
N ASP A 155 7.15 13.28 18.00
CA ASP A 155 6.98 14.71 18.25
C ASP A 155 7.10 15.52 16.94
N PRO A 156 5.99 15.98 16.35
CA PRO A 156 5.99 16.68 15.07
C PRO A 156 6.66 18.07 15.13
N VAL A 157 6.96 18.59 16.32
CA VAL A 157 7.70 19.85 16.50
C VAL A 157 9.21 19.63 16.36
N LYS A 158 9.69 18.42 16.67
CA LYS A 158 11.11 18.06 16.64
C LYS A 158 11.53 17.31 15.39
N GLY A 159 10.60 17.00 14.50
CA GLY A 159 10.85 16.25 13.28
C GLY A 159 9.58 15.80 12.60
N ASN A 160 9.72 15.13 11.45
CA ASN A 160 8.59 14.42 10.86
C ASN A 160 8.21 13.20 11.71
N VAL A 161 6.94 12.83 11.69
CA VAL A 161 6.36 11.69 12.41
C VAL A 161 5.70 10.73 11.41
N ASN A 162 5.16 9.60 11.89
CA ASN A 162 4.24 8.79 11.09
C ASN A 162 3.14 9.66 10.49
N ALA A 163 3.03 9.68 9.17
CA ALA A 163 2.15 10.61 8.48
C ALA A 163 1.77 10.13 7.08
N VAL A 164 0.71 10.73 6.55
CA VAL A 164 0.35 10.68 5.14
C VAL A 164 0.54 12.08 4.56
N TYR A 165 1.27 12.15 3.46
CA TYR A 165 1.52 13.38 2.72
C TYR A 165 0.86 13.31 1.36
N ARG A 166 0.67 14.48 0.76
CA ARG A 166 0.16 14.67 -0.60
C ARG A 166 1.07 15.62 -1.36
N ILE A 167 1.51 15.24 -2.56
CA ILE A 167 2.19 16.11 -3.52
C ILE A 167 1.15 16.51 -4.58
N ASP A 168 0.89 17.80 -4.70
CA ASP A 168 -0.01 18.36 -5.71
C ASP A 168 0.70 18.45 -7.08
N PRO A 169 -0.04 18.57 -8.21
CA PRO A 169 0.56 18.65 -9.55
C PRO A 169 1.52 19.82 -9.77
N ASP A 170 1.41 20.87 -8.94
CA ASP A 170 2.33 22.02 -8.93
C ASP A 170 3.63 21.75 -8.13
N GLY A 171 3.77 20.56 -7.55
CA GLY A 171 4.91 20.14 -6.74
C GLY A 171 4.79 20.47 -5.25
N LYS A 172 3.70 21.11 -4.80
CA LYS A 172 3.53 21.43 -3.39
C LYS A 172 3.24 20.17 -2.56
N THR A 173 4.02 19.96 -1.50
CA THR A 173 3.76 18.90 -0.52
C THR A 173 2.95 19.42 0.67
N SER A 174 1.90 18.69 1.04
CA SER A 174 1.07 18.92 2.22
C SER A 174 1.03 17.67 3.10
N ARG A 175 1.01 17.83 4.43
CA ARG A 175 0.75 16.73 5.38
C ARG A 175 -0.75 16.65 5.65
N ILE A 176 -1.41 15.56 5.29
CA ILE A 176 -2.87 15.41 5.38
C ILE A 176 -3.32 14.57 6.58
N LEU A 177 -2.46 13.69 7.08
CA LEU A 177 -2.66 12.89 8.30
C LEU A 177 -1.32 12.77 9.04
N ALA A 178 -1.35 12.66 10.37
CA ALA A 178 -0.15 12.53 11.20
C ALA A 178 -0.43 11.78 12.51
N ALA A 179 0.63 11.33 13.18
CA ALA A 179 0.58 10.90 14.57
C ALA A 179 0.25 12.11 15.49
N PRO A 180 -0.43 11.88 16.63
CA PRO A 180 -0.80 10.58 17.20
C PRO A 180 -2.03 9.90 16.60
N GLU A 181 -2.82 10.59 15.77
CA GLU A 181 -4.07 10.06 15.20
C GLU A 181 -3.84 8.96 14.17
N THR A 182 -2.66 8.93 13.54
CA THR A 182 -2.24 7.95 12.54
C THR A 182 -1.11 7.08 13.08
N ASP A 183 -1.28 5.77 13.02
CA ASP A 183 -0.37 4.77 13.58
C ASP A 183 0.24 3.87 12.49
N MET A 184 1.57 3.90 12.37
CA MET A 184 2.36 3.14 11.41
C MET A 184 1.70 2.96 10.01
N PRO A 185 1.43 4.08 9.30
CA PRO A 185 0.67 4.08 8.04
C PRO A 185 1.39 3.24 6.98
N ASN A 186 0.64 2.46 6.18
CA ASN A 186 1.16 1.47 5.22
C ASN A 186 0.64 1.68 3.79
N GLY A 187 0.00 0.67 3.19
CA GLY A 187 -0.74 0.78 1.95
C GLY A 187 -1.86 1.79 2.03
N LEU A 188 -2.13 2.44 0.91
CA LEU A 188 -3.14 3.46 0.76
C LEU A 188 -3.74 3.40 -0.64
N ALA A 189 -5.01 3.77 -0.77
CA ALA A 189 -5.69 3.78 -2.07
C ALA A 189 -6.82 4.81 -2.12
N VAL A 190 -7.16 5.25 -3.33
CA VAL A 190 -8.34 6.07 -3.60
C VAL A 190 -9.38 5.22 -4.33
N SER A 191 -10.65 5.36 -3.95
CA SER A 191 -11.76 4.65 -4.59
C SER A 191 -11.96 5.07 -6.05
N PRO A 192 -12.50 4.20 -6.92
CA PRO A 192 -12.74 4.54 -8.33
C PRO A 192 -13.64 5.76 -8.55
N ASP A 193 -14.53 6.05 -7.60
CA ASP A 193 -15.41 7.23 -7.64
C ASP A 193 -14.78 8.50 -7.06
N GLU A 194 -13.53 8.42 -6.60
CA GLU A 194 -12.71 9.52 -6.07
C GLU A 194 -13.30 10.19 -4.82
N LYS A 195 -14.10 9.45 -4.05
CA LYS A 195 -14.76 9.95 -2.84
C LYS A 195 -14.28 9.32 -1.55
N THR A 196 -13.56 8.20 -1.62
CA THR A 196 -13.05 7.51 -0.43
C THR A 196 -11.54 7.37 -0.52
N PHE A 197 -10.85 7.76 0.54
CA PHE A 197 -9.43 7.48 0.75
C PHE A 197 -9.30 6.36 1.78
N TYR A 198 -8.52 5.33 1.46
CA TYR A 198 -8.25 4.20 2.34
C TYR A 198 -6.82 4.25 2.84
N LEU A 199 -6.62 3.89 4.11
CA LEU A 199 -5.31 3.80 4.74
C LEU A 199 -5.24 2.54 5.60
N ILE A 200 -4.19 1.76 5.40
CA ILE A 200 -3.84 0.67 6.30
C ILE A 200 -2.92 1.22 7.41
N GLU A 201 -3.23 0.88 8.65
CA GLU A 201 -2.35 1.00 9.80
C GLU A 201 -1.83 -0.39 10.17
N ALA A 202 -0.51 -0.53 10.31
CA ALA A 202 0.12 -1.86 10.33
C ALA A 202 0.91 -2.19 11.61
N ASP A 203 0.60 -1.54 12.73
CA ASP A 203 1.44 -1.63 13.93
C ASP A 203 1.29 -3.00 14.64
N GLY A 204 2.34 -3.82 14.54
CA GLY A 204 2.38 -5.16 15.13
C GLY A 204 2.59 -5.19 16.65
N ARG A 205 2.76 -4.03 17.31
CA ARG A 205 2.91 -3.96 18.78
C ARG A 205 1.56 -4.14 19.49
N GLU A 206 1.63 -4.50 20.77
CA GLU A 206 0.44 -4.84 21.56
C GLU A 206 -0.44 -3.59 21.76
N GLY A 207 -1.76 -3.75 21.61
CA GLY A 207 -2.72 -2.65 21.73
C GLY A 207 -2.59 -1.55 20.68
N ARG A 208 -1.82 -1.75 19.61
CA ARG A 208 -1.64 -0.79 18.50
C ARG A 208 -2.52 -1.10 17.30
N SER A 209 -2.67 -0.11 16.42
CA SER A 209 -3.68 -0.17 15.36
C SER A 209 -3.32 -1.13 14.24
N ARG A 210 -4.31 -1.95 13.83
CA ARG A 210 -4.26 -2.89 12.70
C ARG A 210 -5.46 -2.71 11.79
N ASN A 211 -5.84 -1.44 11.64
CA ASN A 211 -7.07 -1.03 10.99
C ASN A 211 -6.85 -0.77 9.51
N ILE A 212 -7.86 -1.11 8.71
CA ILE A 212 -8.09 -0.48 7.41
C ILE A 212 -9.08 0.65 7.67
N ARG A 213 -8.62 1.88 7.55
CA ARG A 213 -9.44 3.08 7.73
C ARG A 213 -9.95 3.56 6.38
N ALA A 214 -11.16 4.12 6.39
CA ALA A 214 -11.73 4.86 5.28
C ALA A 214 -11.96 6.31 5.71
N TYR A 215 -11.82 7.22 4.77
CA TYR A 215 -12.05 8.66 4.94
C TYR A 215 -12.83 9.17 3.74
N ASP A 216 -13.58 10.25 3.93
CA ASP A 216 -14.14 10.99 2.82
C ASP A 216 -13.04 11.83 2.18
N LEU A 217 -12.78 11.60 0.89
CA LEU A 217 -11.81 12.36 0.10
C LEU A 217 -12.46 13.65 -0.39
N GLN A 218 -11.88 14.79 0.01
CA GLN A 218 -12.42 16.10 -0.33
C GLN A 218 -11.94 16.57 -1.72
N PRO A 219 -12.67 17.48 -2.38
CA PRO A 219 -12.28 18.01 -3.68
C PRO A 219 -10.87 18.64 -3.71
N ASP A 220 -10.43 19.22 -2.59
CA ASP A 220 -9.09 19.81 -2.42
C ASP A 220 -8.00 18.77 -2.08
N GLY A 221 -8.38 17.52 -1.86
CA GLY A 221 -7.49 16.38 -1.59
C GLY A 221 -7.15 16.21 -0.13
N SER A 222 -7.80 16.94 0.77
CA SER A 222 -7.81 16.63 2.19
C SER A 222 -8.74 15.45 2.46
N VAL A 223 -8.66 14.89 3.67
CA VAL A 223 -9.48 13.75 4.08
C VAL A 223 -10.21 14.07 5.38
N THR A 224 -11.46 13.63 5.49
CA THR A 224 -12.32 13.87 6.67
C THR A 224 -13.10 12.61 7.04
N ASN A 225 -13.90 12.66 8.12
CA ASN A 225 -14.86 11.61 8.49
C ASN A 225 -14.24 10.20 8.55
N MET A 226 -13.13 10.09 9.28
CA MET A 226 -12.44 8.83 9.51
C MET A 226 -13.39 7.80 10.10
N ARG A 227 -13.36 6.60 9.54
CA ARG A 227 -14.03 5.41 10.06
C ARG A 227 -13.12 4.19 9.95
N VAL A 228 -13.15 3.33 10.96
CA VAL A 228 -12.53 2.00 10.88
C VAL A 228 -13.44 1.13 10.02
N LEU A 229 -12.95 0.73 8.84
CA LEU A 229 -13.69 -0.15 7.94
C LEU A 229 -13.51 -1.62 8.35
N ILE A 230 -12.26 -2.01 8.60
CA ILE A 230 -11.87 -3.37 9.02
C ILE A 230 -10.86 -3.24 10.15
N ASN A 231 -11.01 -4.06 11.19
CA ASN A 231 -10.05 -4.18 12.28
C ASN A 231 -9.51 -5.62 12.31
N LEU A 232 -8.21 -5.79 12.08
CA LEU A 232 -7.56 -7.11 12.03
C LEU A 232 -6.91 -7.52 13.35
N TYR A 233 -6.98 -6.69 14.40
CA TYR A 233 -6.45 -7.05 15.72
C TYR A 233 -7.22 -8.24 16.35
N PRO A 234 -6.55 -9.26 16.92
CA PRO A 234 -5.11 -9.34 17.18
C PRO A 234 -4.31 -10.14 16.12
N GLY A 235 -4.85 -10.39 14.92
CA GLY A 235 -4.08 -10.94 13.79
C GLY A 235 -3.13 -9.90 13.17
N ARG A 236 -2.33 -10.32 12.17
CA ARG A 236 -1.51 -9.38 11.38
C ARG A 236 -2.41 -8.43 10.58
N SER A 237 -2.05 -7.14 10.61
CA SER A 237 -2.69 -6.11 9.80
C SER A 237 -2.60 -6.39 8.30
N GLY A 238 -3.33 -5.60 7.51
CA GLY A 238 -2.99 -5.43 6.10
C GLY A 238 -1.60 -4.82 5.95
N ASP A 239 -1.07 -4.91 4.74
CA ASP A 239 0.19 -4.30 4.34
C ASP A 239 -0.07 -3.34 3.17
N GLY A 240 0.14 -3.77 1.93
CA GLY A 240 -0.32 -3.09 0.71
C GLY A 240 -1.74 -3.48 0.29
N MET A 241 -2.38 -2.61 -0.52
CA MET A 241 -3.70 -2.87 -1.09
C MET A 241 -3.93 -2.22 -2.46
N GLU A 242 -4.84 -2.80 -3.23
CA GLU A 242 -5.33 -2.27 -4.51
C GLU A 242 -6.86 -2.36 -4.61
N LEU A 243 -7.48 -1.61 -5.51
CA LEU A 243 -8.93 -1.64 -5.74
C LEU A 243 -9.29 -2.09 -7.14
N ASP A 244 -10.39 -2.83 -7.26
CA ASP A 244 -11.04 -3.10 -8.54
C ASP A 244 -11.98 -1.96 -8.96
N GLU A 245 -12.50 -2.04 -10.20
CA GLU A 245 -13.42 -1.03 -10.74
C GLU A 245 -14.78 -0.93 -10.02
N GLN A 246 -15.12 -1.89 -9.15
CA GLN A 246 -16.30 -1.84 -8.27
C GLN A 246 -15.97 -1.29 -6.88
N GLY A 247 -14.69 -0.97 -6.62
CA GLY A 247 -14.21 -0.47 -5.35
C GLY A 247 -13.99 -1.55 -4.30
N ASN A 248 -13.93 -2.84 -4.67
CA ASN A 248 -13.53 -3.88 -3.73
C ASN A 248 -12.02 -3.75 -3.43
N LEU A 249 -11.64 -3.87 -2.16
CA LEU A 249 -10.27 -3.76 -1.68
C LEU A 249 -9.61 -5.13 -1.70
N TYR A 250 -8.48 -5.24 -2.36
CA TYR A 250 -7.59 -6.40 -2.41
C TYR A 250 -6.43 -6.12 -1.47
N VAL A 251 -6.36 -6.86 -0.36
CA VAL A 251 -5.44 -6.56 0.75
C VAL A 251 -4.51 -7.74 1.00
N ALA A 252 -3.21 -7.48 1.00
CA ALA A 252 -2.20 -8.43 1.47
C ALA A 252 -2.19 -8.46 3.00
N ALA A 253 -2.52 -9.61 3.62
CA ALA A 253 -2.60 -9.70 5.08
C ALA A 253 -2.29 -11.11 5.62
N GLY A 254 -2.12 -11.20 6.94
CA GLY A 254 -1.95 -12.47 7.65
C GLY A 254 -0.52 -13.02 7.68
N LEU A 255 -0.34 -14.08 8.46
CA LEU A 255 0.94 -14.74 8.72
C LEU A 255 0.78 -16.26 8.66
N HIS A 256 1.77 -16.95 8.11
CA HIS A 256 1.87 -18.41 8.26
C HIS A 256 2.48 -18.79 9.61
N LYS A 257 3.33 -17.93 10.20
CA LYS A 257 3.96 -18.16 11.50
C LYS A 257 4.16 -16.85 12.28
N PRO A 258 4.19 -16.89 13.61
CA PRO A 258 4.49 -15.71 14.41
C PRO A 258 5.88 -15.15 14.09
N ARG A 259 6.01 -13.82 14.06
CA ARG A 259 7.27 -13.12 13.69
C ARG A 259 7.89 -12.30 14.82
N GLY A 260 7.60 -12.63 16.07
CA GLY A 260 8.16 -11.96 17.25
C GLY A 260 7.52 -10.61 17.60
N THR A 261 6.33 -10.35 17.07
CA THR A 261 5.46 -9.22 17.41
C THR A 261 4.26 -9.72 18.25
N SER A 262 3.32 -8.84 18.58
CA SER A 262 2.05 -9.24 19.24
C SER A 262 0.96 -9.67 18.23
N GLU A 263 1.34 -9.91 16.98
CA GLU A 263 0.42 -10.40 15.95
C GLU A 263 0.19 -11.91 16.14
N THR A 264 -1.08 -12.31 16.15
CA THR A 264 -1.54 -13.70 16.15
C THR A 264 -1.74 -14.21 14.72
N LEU A 265 -2.08 -15.49 14.59
CA LEU A 265 -2.42 -16.14 13.31
C LEU A 265 -3.92 -16.04 12.96
N ASP A 266 -4.68 -15.17 13.65
CA ASP A 266 -6.13 -15.06 13.44
C ASP A 266 -6.50 -14.50 12.06
N THR A 267 -5.59 -13.74 11.45
CA THR A 267 -5.67 -13.37 10.03
C THR A 267 -4.91 -14.39 9.20
N ARG A 268 -5.64 -15.20 8.42
CA ARG A 268 -5.07 -16.21 7.52
C ARG A 268 -4.13 -15.54 6.51
N PRO A 269 -2.98 -16.14 6.17
CA PRO A 269 -2.02 -15.54 5.28
C PRO A 269 -2.52 -15.55 3.82
N GLY A 270 -2.58 -14.39 3.20
CA GLY A 270 -2.80 -14.30 1.77
C GLY A 270 -3.46 -13.01 1.32
N LEU A 271 -4.29 -13.14 0.30
CA LEU A 271 -5.01 -12.02 -0.31
C LEU A 271 -6.48 -12.07 0.10
N HIS A 272 -6.95 -11.00 0.73
CA HIS A 272 -8.35 -10.82 1.13
C HIS A 272 -9.02 -9.81 0.22
N VAL A 273 -10.21 -10.13 -0.26
CA VAL A 273 -11.05 -9.21 -1.05
C VAL A 273 -12.19 -8.74 -0.17
N PHE A 274 -12.24 -7.45 0.12
CA PHE A 274 -13.32 -6.83 0.89
C PHE A 274 -14.17 -5.95 -0.01
N SER A 275 -15.49 -5.97 0.19
CA SER A 275 -16.38 -4.96 -0.40
C SER A 275 -16.04 -3.55 0.09
N PRO A 276 -16.50 -2.49 -0.60
CA PRO A 276 -16.36 -1.11 -0.10
C PRO A 276 -16.96 -0.89 1.29
N GLN A 277 -17.87 -1.77 1.73
CA GLN A 277 -18.51 -1.75 3.05
C GLN A 277 -17.77 -2.61 4.10
N GLY A 278 -16.62 -3.20 3.77
CA GLY A 278 -15.79 -3.97 4.71
C GLY A 278 -16.17 -5.44 4.87
N LYS A 279 -17.17 -5.94 4.15
CA LYS A 279 -17.50 -7.37 4.11
C LYS A 279 -16.43 -8.16 3.36
N LEU A 280 -15.92 -9.25 3.95
CA LEU A 280 -15.05 -10.22 3.26
C LEU A 280 -15.84 -10.94 2.15
N LEU A 281 -15.37 -10.84 0.91
CA LEU A 281 -15.99 -11.41 -0.28
C LEU A 281 -15.26 -12.65 -0.78
N ALA A 282 -13.94 -12.64 -0.72
CA ALA A 282 -13.09 -13.74 -1.13
C ALA A 282 -11.77 -13.73 -0.35
N PHE A 283 -11.15 -14.90 -0.32
CA PHE A 283 -9.82 -15.10 0.23
C PHE A 283 -9.10 -16.16 -0.60
N VAL A 284 -7.81 -15.96 -0.83
CA VAL A 284 -6.92 -17.00 -1.33
C VAL A 284 -5.61 -17.00 -0.55
N GLU A 285 -5.22 -18.19 -0.09
CA GLU A 285 -4.02 -18.39 0.71
C GLU A 285 -2.76 -18.32 -0.18
N THR A 286 -1.72 -17.68 0.32
CA THR A 286 -0.40 -17.63 -0.35
C THR A 286 0.47 -18.82 0.06
N PRO A 287 1.46 -19.22 -0.77
CA PRO A 287 2.28 -20.40 -0.48
C PRO A 287 3.44 -20.14 0.50
N GLU A 288 3.75 -18.88 0.79
CA GLU A 288 4.88 -18.48 1.64
C GLU A 288 4.46 -17.37 2.60
N ASP A 289 5.19 -17.24 3.70
CA ASP A 289 4.98 -16.17 4.67
C ASP A 289 5.46 -14.82 4.16
N THR A 290 4.89 -13.75 4.74
CA THR A 290 5.18 -12.36 4.36
C THR A 290 4.60 -11.99 2.98
N VAL A 291 3.29 -12.13 2.82
CA VAL A 291 2.55 -11.43 1.76
C VAL A 291 2.55 -9.93 2.06
N THR A 292 2.95 -9.10 1.10
CA THR A 292 3.26 -7.68 1.34
C THR A 292 2.39 -6.73 0.55
N ASN A 293 2.22 -6.92 -0.75
CA ASN A 293 1.57 -5.92 -1.59
C ASN A 293 1.00 -6.55 -2.86
N CYS A 294 0.20 -5.79 -3.60
CA CYS A 294 -0.42 -6.25 -4.84
C CYS A 294 -0.68 -5.12 -5.82
N ALA A 295 -0.74 -5.46 -7.12
CA ALA A 295 -1.09 -4.52 -8.17
C ALA A 295 -1.77 -5.20 -9.35
N PHE A 296 -2.80 -4.55 -9.88
CA PHE A 296 -3.47 -5.02 -11.09
C PHE A 296 -2.62 -4.80 -12.34
N GLY A 297 -2.75 -5.75 -13.26
CA GLY A 297 -2.08 -5.78 -14.53
C GLY A 297 -2.70 -6.75 -15.52
N GLY A 298 -1.95 -7.07 -16.57
CA GLY A 298 -2.48 -7.68 -17.79
C GLY A 298 -3.21 -6.65 -18.67
N ASP A 299 -3.33 -6.96 -19.96
CA ASP A 299 -4.00 -6.08 -20.94
C ASP A 299 -5.48 -5.83 -20.60
N ASP A 300 -6.10 -6.73 -19.82
CA ASP A 300 -7.48 -6.65 -19.37
C ASP A 300 -7.63 -6.21 -17.90
N LEU A 301 -6.53 -5.82 -17.24
CA LEU A 301 -6.45 -5.45 -15.82
C LEU A 301 -7.02 -6.51 -14.85
N ARG A 302 -7.14 -7.77 -15.26
CA ARG A 302 -7.71 -8.85 -14.43
C ARG A 302 -6.65 -9.81 -13.90
N THR A 303 -5.38 -9.46 -14.01
CA THR A 303 -4.29 -10.20 -13.37
C THR A 303 -3.80 -9.38 -12.20
N LEU A 304 -4.01 -9.85 -10.97
CA LEU A 304 -3.45 -9.23 -9.79
C LEU A 304 -2.11 -9.89 -9.48
N TYR A 305 -1.03 -9.12 -9.59
CA TYR A 305 0.29 -9.53 -9.13
C TYR A 305 0.43 -9.29 -7.64
N ILE A 306 1.08 -10.19 -6.92
CA ILE A 306 1.19 -10.15 -5.46
C ILE A 306 2.65 -10.42 -5.08
N THR A 307 3.24 -9.57 -4.26
CA THR A 307 4.56 -9.82 -3.67
C THR A 307 4.40 -10.60 -2.37
N CYS A 308 5.15 -11.69 -2.24
CA CYS A 308 5.01 -12.62 -1.12
C CYS A 308 6.31 -13.33 -0.85
N GLY A 309 6.99 -12.99 0.26
CA GLY A 309 8.29 -13.56 0.60
C GLY A 309 9.30 -13.30 -0.52
N LYS A 310 9.80 -14.37 -1.13
CA LYS A 310 10.71 -14.32 -2.31
C LYS A 310 9.97 -14.46 -3.64
N HIS A 311 8.65 -14.55 -3.64
CA HIS A 311 7.86 -14.82 -4.84
C HIS A 311 7.18 -13.55 -5.36
N LEU A 312 7.15 -13.45 -6.69
CA LEU A 312 6.08 -12.74 -7.38
C LEU A 312 5.01 -13.78 -7.72
N LEU A 313 3.81 -13.58 -7.21
CA LEU A 313 2.65 -14.40 -7.49
C LEU A 313 1.70 -13.68 -8.45
N SER A 314 0.76 -14.42 -9.05
CA SER A 314 -0.39 -13.84 -9.71
C SER A 314 -1.68 -14.61 -9.39
N VAL A 315 -2.80 -13.89 -9.44
CA VAL A 315 -4.15 -14.44 -9.41
C VAL A 315 -4.98 -13.75 -10.48
N ARG A 316 -5.82 -14.53 -11.18
CA ARG A 316 -6.83 -13.98 -12.08
C ARG A 316 -8.03 -13.47 -11.29
N THR A 317 -8.55 -12.30 -11.64
CA THR A 317 -9.74 -11.72 -11.02
C THR A 317 -10.92 -11.69 -11.99
N THR A 318 -12.13 -11.78 -11.45
CA THR A 318 -13.38 -11.66 -12.24
C THR A 318 -13.83 -10.22 -12.43
N ILE A 319 -13.22 -9.26 -11.72
CA ILE A 319 -13.43 -7.83 -11.85
C ILE A 319 -12.04 -7.21 -12.12
N PRO A 320 -11.86 -6.40 -13.18
CA PRO A 320 -10.61 -5.76 -13.48
C PRO A 320 -10.27 -4.71 -12.41
N GLY A 321 -8.98 -4.46 -12.25
CA GLY A 321 -8.45 -3.36 -11.47
C GLY A 321 -8.96 -2.00 -11.92
N GLN A 322 -8.95 -1.03 -11.01
CA GLN A 322 -9.15 0.35 -11.42
C GLN A 322 -8.01 0.80 -12.35
N PRO A 323 -8.30 1.40 -13.51
CA PRO A 323 -7.27 1.82 -14.45
C PRO A 323 -6.48 3.01 -13.89
N ARG A 324 -5.24 2.76 -13.49
CA ARG A 324 -4.26 3.81 -13.14
C ARG A 324 -3.81 4.62 -14.37
N TYR A 325 -4.01 4.04 -15.56
CA TYR A 325 -3.77 4.62 -16.86
C TYR A 325 -5.04 4.58 -17.70
N ARG A 326 -5.53 5.73 -18.15
CA ARG A 326 -6.48 5.77 -19.28
C ARG A 326 -5.68 5.63 -20.57
N VAL A 327 -5.41 4.39 -21.00
CA VAL A 327 -4.88 4.10 -22.34
C VAL A 327 -5.95 4.52 -23.35
N GLY A 328 -5.90 5.78 -23.79
CA GLY A 328 -6.92 6.35 -24.69
C GLY A 328 -6.77 7.83 -25.05
N THR A 329 -5.95 8.62 -24.34
CA THR A 329 -5.73 10.04 -24.67
C THR A 329 -4.28 10.45 -24.87
N MET A 330 -3.38 9.48 -25.05
CA MET A 330 -2.07 9.74 -25.68
C MET A 330 -2.28 9.80 -27.20
N LYS A 331 -2.99 10.83 -27.68
CA LYS A 331 -2.84 11.24 -29.07
C LYS A 331 -1.49 11.95 -29.18
N LYS A 332 -0.75 11.56 -30.23
CA LYS A 332 0.51 12.17 -30.69
C LYS A 332 0.47 13.70 -30.68
#